data_AF-A0A0N4ZKS4-F1
#
_entry.id   AF-A0A0N4ZKS4-F1
#
_cell.length_a   1.000
_cell.length_b   1.000
_cell.length_c   1.000
_cell.angle_alpha   90.00
_cell.angle_beta   90.00
_cell.angle_gamma   90.00
#
_symmetry.space_group_name_H-M   'P 1'
#
loop_
_entity.id
_entity.type
_entity.pdbx_description
1 polymer ?
#
loop_
_entity_poly.entity_id
_entity_poly.type
_entity_poly.pdbx_seq_one_letter_code
_entity_poly.pdbx_strand_id
1 'polypeptide(L)'
;MIGRLSNFSSLRRLTCFSSNLPQSSNILPPSYKNGNLEDRKEEKIVNRTCVLPGYNNNVRIYSFPELTPKIMEVPTTLNELLDKMDPLLEENKNIEEPSNNKISPLYCGPRLMTIRRKKMKKHKRRRRYDRDYHKYQKFHRQKKLKAEKKFRQQMAFLIKDMEEFNPKDFVNQTIEKAKLEWNTKLAPSGKKKYPHWSQLMSIEELYGIEKNSYIDKNYGYPGEEGKQQLDHLRKEYIKKYTKK
;
A
#
# COMPACT_ATOMS: atom_id res chain seq x y z
N MET A 1 -16.21 -62.58 -4.96
CA MET A 1 -16.36 -61.40 -4.06
C MET A 1 -15.26 -60.41 -4.37
N ILE A 2 -15.54 -59.37 -5.17
CA ILE A 2 -14.59 -58.29 -5.45
C ILE A 2 -15.29 -56.98 -5.06
N GLY A 3 -14.84 -56.38 -3.96
CA GLY A 3 -15.37 -55.14 -3.42
C GLY A 3 -15.00 -53.96 -4.33
N ARG A 4 -16.01 -53.28 -4.88
CA ARG A 4 -15.85 -52.01 -5.57
C ARG A 4 -15.58 -50.91 -4.53
N LEU A 5 -14.35 -50.43 -4.45
CA LEU A 5 -14.04 -49.19 -3.74
C LEU A 5 -14.53 -48.01 -4.59
N SER A 6 -15.71 -47.48 -4.24
CA SER A 6 -16.22 -46.23 -4.78
C SER A 6 -15.38 -45.06 -4.28
N ASN A 7 -14.59 -44.47 -5.17
CA ASN A 7 -13.92 -43.19 -4.91
C ASN A 7 -14.97 -42.09 -4.76
N PHE A 8 -15.32 -41.73 -3.52
CA PHE A 8 -16.05 -40.49 -3.25
C PHE A 8 -15.10 -39.31 -3.48
N SER A 9 -14.99 -38.87 -4.73
CA SER A 9 -14.47 -37.55 -5.03
C SER A 9 -15.43 -36.53 -4.42
N SER A 10 -15.03 -35.90 -3.32
CA SER A 10 -15.68 -34.70 -2.78
C SER A 10 -15.50 -33.57 -3.80
N LEU A 11 -16.35 -33.55 -4.82
CA LEU A 11 -16.59 -32.38 -5.64
C LEU A 11 -17.23 -31.35 -4.71
N ARG A 12 -16.43 -30.43 -4.18
CA ARG A 12 -16.97 -29.16 -3.72
C ARG A 12 -17.57 -28.50 -4.95
N ARG A 13 -18.88 -28.68 -5.16
CA ARG A 13 -19.67 -27.74 -5.94
C ARG A 13 -19.28 -26.36 -5.41
N LEU A 14 -18.63 -25.58 -6.25
CA LEU A 14 -18.65 -24.14 -6.07
C LEU A 14 -20.12 -23.79 -6.25
N THR A 15 -20.87 -23.73 -5.14
CA THR A 15 -22.06 -22.91 -5.10
C THR A 15 -21.52 -21.52 -5.35
N CYS A 16 -21.60 -21.09 -6.61
CA CYS A 16 -21.72 -19.69 -6.90
C CYS A 16 -22.71 -19.17 -5.88
N PHE A 17 -22.24 -18.26 -5.02
CA PHE A 17 -23.17 -17.37 -4.35
C PHE A 17 -23.80 -16.57 -5.48
N SER A 18 -24.87 -17.11 -6.09
CA SER A 18 -25.91 -16.25 -6.63
C SER A 18 -26.37 -15.48 -5.41
N SER A 19 -25.88 -14.25 -5.30
CA SER A 19 -26.43 -13.28 -4.39
C SER A 19 -27.86 -13.02 -4.87
N ASN A 20 -28.78 -13.88 -4.44
CA ASN A 20 -30.14 -13.44 -4.25
C ASN A 20 -30.01 -12.34 -3.20
N LEU A 21 -30.02 -11.08 -3.66
CA LEU A 21 -30.20 -9.96 -2.75
C LEU A 21 -31.44 -10.30 -1.92
N PRO A 22 -31.37 -10.29 -0.58
CA PRO A 22 -32.60 -10.23 0.18
C PRO A 22 -33.32 -8.96 -0.28
N GLN A 23 -34.59 -9.10 -0.67
CA GLN A 23 -35.52 -7.99 -0.77
C GLN A 23 -35.70 -7.42 0.65
N SER A 24 -34.69 -6.72 1.16
CA SER A 24 -34.83 -5.81 2.28
C SER A 24 -35.13 -4.44 1.68
N SER A 25 -36.37 -4.28 1.21
CA SER A 25 -36.95 -2.94 1.21
C SER A 25 -36.90 -2.44 2.66
N ASN A 26 -36.35 -1.24 2.86
CA ASN A 26 -36.53 -0.37 4.04
C ASN A 26 -35.38 -0.24 5.05
N ILE A 27 -34.10 -0.27 4.63
CA ILE A 27 -33.05 0.42 5.42
C ILE A 27 -32.02 1.08 4.49
N LEU A 28 -32.47 2.07 3.71
CA LEU A 28 -31.57 3.12 3.24
C LEU A 28 -31.65 4.27 4.27
N PRO A 29 -30.52 4.88 4.66
CA PRO A 29 -30.57 6.11 5.46
C PRO A 29 -31.37 7.18 4.70
N PRO A 30 -32.11 8.05 5.40
CA PRO A 30 -32.89 9.09 4.75
C PRO A 30 -31.99 9.92 3.83
N SER A 31 -32.39 10.00 2.56
CA SER A 31 -31.76 10.88 1.57
C SER A 31 -31.95 12.31 2.04
N TYR A 32 -30.86 12.95 2.47
CA TYR A 32 -30.84 14.39 2.72
C TYR A 32 -31.03 15.09 1.38
N LYS A 33 -32.24 15.57 1.12
CA LYS A 33 -32.51 16.49 0.02
C LYS A 33 -31.79 17.80 0.35
N ASN A 34 -30.59 17.99 -0.19
CA ASN A 34 -29.95 19.30 -0.23
C ASN A 34 -30.78 20.17 -1.18
N GLY A 35 -31.65 21.01 -0.62
CA GLY A 35 -32.62 21.82 -1.36
C GLY A 35 -32.04 22.98 -2.17
N ASN A 36 -30.75 23.00 -2.51
CA ASN A 36 -30.09 24.11 -3.21
C ASN A 36 -29.02 23.64 -4.21
N LEU A 37 -29.29 22.62 -5.02
CA LEU A 37 -28.58 22.45 -6.28
C LEU A 37 -29.57 22.73 -7.42
N GLU A 38 -29.52 23.97 -7.92
CA GLU A 38 -30.15 24.34 -9.18
C GLU A 38 -29.71 23.35 -10.27
N ASP A 39 -30.70 22.73 -10.92
CA ASP A 39 -30.52 21.92 -12.11
C ASP A 39 -29.78 22.75 -13.17
N ARG A 40 -28.51 22.42 -13.39
CA ARG A 40 -27.76 22.91 -14.54
C ARG A 40 -28.51 22.45 -15.79
N LYS A 41 -29.16 23.40 -16.47
CA LYS A 41 -29.76 23.23 -17.79
C LYS A 41 -28.76 22.48 -18.69
N GLU A 42 -29.15 21.31 -19.15
CA GLU A 42 -28.40 20.53 -20.12
C GLU A 42 -28.24 21.35 -21.41
N GLU A 43 -27.04 21.89 -21.63
CA GLU A 43 -26.70 22.51 -22.90
C GLU A 43 -26.64 21.42 -23.99
N LYS A 44 -27.44 21.60 -25.04
CA LYS A 44 -27.46 20.73 -26.22
C LYS A 44 -26.05 20.60 -26.78
N ILE A 45 -25.48 19.40 -26.63
CA ILE A 45 -24.19 19.04 -27.22
C ILE A 45 -24.38 19.07 -28.74
N VAL A 46 -23.84 20.11 -29.36
CA VAL A 46 -23.71 20.21 -30.81
C VAL A 46 -22.84 19.03 -31.26
N ASN A 47 -23.41 18.15 -32.09
CA ASN A 47 -22.73 17.02 -32.71
C ASN A 47 -21.59 17.51 -33.62
N ARG A 48 -20.45 17.84 -33.02
CA ARG A 48 -19.18 17.96 -33.71
C ARG A 48 -18.64 16.54 -33.83
N THR A 49 -18.45 16.07 -35.05
CA THR A 49 -17.78 14.80 -35.34
C THR A 49 -16.33 14.91 -34.90
N CYS A 50 -16.06 14.68 -33.62
CA CYS A 50 -14.73 14.61 -33.06
C CYS A 50 -14.10 13.29 -33.50
N VAL A 51 -13.40 13.31 -34.64
CA VAL A 51 -12.57 12.18 -35.06
C VAL A 51 -11.35 12.14 -34.13
N LEU A 52 -11.22 11.04 -33.39
CA LEU A 52 -10.09 10.84 -32.48
C LEU A 52 -8.79 10.71 -33.27
N PRO A 53 -7.68 11.32 -32.81
CA PRO A 53 -6.38 11.16 -33.44
C PRO A 53 -5.93 9.70 -33.29
N GLY A 54 -6.03 8.94 -34.38
CA GLY A 54 -5.78 7.50 -34.40
C GLY A 54 -6.61 6.72 -35.42
N TYR A 55 -7.74 7.30 -35.88
CA TYR A 55 -8.61 6.69 -36.90
C TYR A 55 -7.86 6.37 -38.21
N ASN A 56 -6.89 7.20 -38.58
CA ASN A 56 -6.18 7.08 -39.86
C ASN A 56 -4.98 6.11 -39.81
N ASN A 57 -4.56 5.66 -38.61
CA ASN A 57 -3.28 4.98 -38.41
C ASN A 57 -3.42 3.48 -38.08
N ASN A 58 -4.59 2.86 -38.25
CA ASN A 58 -4.83 1.43 -37.94
C ASN A 58 -4.27 0.99 -36.57
N VAL A 59 -4.41 1.85 -35.54
CA VAL A 59 -3.95 1.52 -34.20
C VAL A 59 -4.92 0.49 -33.60
N ARG A 60 -4.42 -0.71 -33.30
CA ARG A 60 -5.19 -1.76 -32.60
C ARG A 60 -5.48 -1.30 -31.17
N ILE A 61 -6.69 -0.78 -30.95
CA ILE A 61 -7.21 -0.48 -29.62
C ILE A 61 -7.83 -1.76 -29.06
N TYR A 62 -7.21 -2.33 -28.03
CA TYR A 62 -7.83 -3.39 -27.24
C TYR A 62 -8.86 -2.72 -26.31
N SER A 63 -10.14 -2.76 -26.69
CA SER A 63 -11.22 -2.27 -25.83
C SER A 63 -11.51 -3.26 -24.69
N PHE A 64 -11.85 -2.71 -23.53
CA PHE A 64 -12.37 -3.44 -22.38
C PHE A 64 -13.70 -4.14 -22.73
N PRO A 65 -14.08 -5.21 -22.00
CA PRO A 65 -15.27 -5.99 -22.33
C PRO A 65 -16.55 -5.15 -22.23
N GLU A 66 -17.20 -4.93 -23.36
CA GLU A 66 -18.52 -4.29 -23.44
C GLU A 66 -19.63 -5.28 -23.03
N LEU A 67 -20.72 -4.76 -22.43
CA LEU A 67 -21.87 -5.54 -21.96
C LEU A 67 -22.70 -6.19 -23.08
N THR A 68 -22.48 -5.79 -24.33
CA THR A 68 -23.15 -6.33 -25.51
C THR A 68 -22.13 -7.00 -26.42
N PRO A 69 -22.17 -8.33 -26.59
CA PRO A 69 -21.22 -9.03 -27.44
C PRO A 69 -21.48 -8.64 -28.91
N LYS A 70 -20.59 -7.85 -29.50
CA LYS A 70 -20.54 -7.73 -30.95
C LYS A 70 -19.92 -9.00 -31.52
N ILE A 71 -20.64 -9.64 -32.43
CA ILE A 71 -20.11 -10.75 -33.25
C ILE A 71 -19.04 -10.13 -34.14
N MET A 72 -17.77 -10.37 -33.81
CA MET A 72 -16.66 -10.01 -34.68
C MET A 72 -16.54 -11.08 -35.76
N GLU A 73 -16.88 -10.72 -36.98
CA GLU A 73 -16.53 -11.50 -38.16
C GLU A 73 -15.06 -11.22 -38.49
N VAL A 74 -14.24 -12.26 -38.44
CA VAL A 74 -12.82 -12.20 -38.81
C VAL A 74 -12.76 -12.11 -40.34
N PRO A 75 -11.97 -11.19 -40.95
CA PRO A 75 -11.85 -11.12 -42.40
C PRO A 75 -11.28 -12.44 -42.92
N THR A 76 -12.16 -13.19 -43.58
CA THR A 76 -11.94 -14.49 -44.17
C THR A 76 -11.16 -14.33 -45.47
N THR A 77 -9.83 -14.32 -45.40
CA THR A 77 -8.98 -14.44 -46.60
C THR A 77 -8.10 -15.69 -46.57
N LEU A 78 -8.24 -16.56 -45.56
CA LEU A 78 -7.44 -17.80 -45.41
C LEU A 78 -8.25 -19.02 -44.90
N ASN A 79 -9.58 -19.00 -44.92
CA ASN A 79 -10.38 -20.16 -44.48
C ASN A 79 -11.13 -20.88 -45.62
N GLU A 80 -10.88 -20.54 -46.90
CA GLU A 80 -11.49 -21.24 -48.04
C GLU A 80 -10.62 -22.37 -48.62
N LEU A 81 -9.48 -22.71 -48.00
CA LEU A 81 -8.66 -23.84 -48.46
C LEU A 81 -7.92 -24.54 -47.31
N LEU A 82 -8.63 -24.77 -46.20
CA LEU A 82 -8.27 -25.83 -45.26
C LEU A 82 -9.44 -26.78 -45.21
N ASP A 83 -9.60 -27.50 -46.32
CA ASP A 83 -10.33 -28.74 -46.31
C ASP A 83 -9.73 -29.58 -45.18
N LYS A 84 -10.57 -30.11 -44.30
CA LYS A 84 -10.13 -30.96 -43.19
C LYS A 84 -9.65 -32.27 -43.80
N MET A 85 -8.46 -32.26 -44.36
CA MET A 85 -7.75 -33.46 -44.73
C MET A 85 -7.45 -34.17 -43.42
N ASP A 86 -8.25 -35.20 -43.12
CA ASP A 86 -7.79 -36.26 -42.23
C ASP A 86 -6.42 -36.69 -42.78
N PRO A 87 -5.38 -36.77 -41.92
CA PRO A 87 -4.07 -37.18 -42.40
C PRO A 87 -4.26 -38.52 -43.12
N LEU A 88 -3.94 -38.54 -44.42
CA LEU A 88 -3.99 -39.76 -45.21
C LEU A 88 -3.40 -40.89 -44.36
N LEU A 89 -4.15 -41.98 -44.23
CA LEU A 89 -3.67 -43.24 -43.69
C LEU A 89 -2.50 -43.68 -44.57
N GLU A 90 -1.30 -43.18 -44.29
CA GLU A 90 -0.07 -43.75 -44.80
C GLU A 90 0.06 -45.10 -44.09
N GLU A 91 -0.51 -46.15 -44.68
CA GLU A 91 -0.57 -47.53 -44.16
C GLU A 91 0.80 -48.17 -43.91
N ASN A 92 1.91 -47.44 -44.09
CA ASN A 92 3.27 -47.96 -43.89
C ASN A 92 4.19 -47.02 -43.10
N LYS A 93 3.67 -46.08 -42.28
CA LYS A 93 4.50 -45.47 -41.23
C LYS A 93 4.65 -46.47 -40.09
N ASN A 94 5.77 -47.19 -40.09
CA ASN A 94 6.16 -48.01 -38.95
C ASN A 94 6.21 -47.09 -37.72
N ILE A 95 5.26 -47.26 -36.80
CA ILE A 95 5.21 -46.50 -35.55
C ILE A 95 6.35 -47.05 -34.71
N GLU A 96 7.53 -46.46 -34.84
CA GLU A 96 8.64 -46.76 -33.95
C GLU A 96 8.25 -46.35 -32.55
N GLU A 97 8.43 -47.25 -31.58
CA GLU A 97 8.29 -46.90 -30.17
C GLU A 97 9.17 -45.67 -29.92
N PRO A 98 8.64 -44.63 -29.23
CA PRO A 98 9.43 -43.45 -28.94
C PRO A 98 10.73 -43.94 -28.29
N SER A 99 11.85 -43.63 -28.96
CA SER A 99 13.18 -44.08 -28.57
C SER A 99 13.30 -44.03 -27.05
N ASN A 100 13.86 -45.09 -26.46
CA ASN A 100 14.14 -45.28 -25.02
C ASN A 100 15.20 -44.27 -24.52
N ASN A 101 15.13 -43.03 -25.02
CA ASN A 101 15.74 -41.82 -24.51
C ASN A 101 15.41 -41.77 -23.03
N LYS A 102 16.40 -42.20 -22.24
CA LYS A 102 16.45 -42.14 -20.78
C LYS A 102 15.64 -40.92 -20.35
N ILE A 103 14.47 -41.15 -19.76
CA ILE A 103 13.56 -40.10 -19.29
C ILE A 103 14.43 -39.09 -18.56
N SER A 104 14.68 -37.93 -19.19
CA SER A 104 15.55 -36.93 -18.57
C SER A 104 14.91 -36.65 -17.21
N PRO A 105 15.64 -36.77 -16.09
CA PRO A 105 15.06 -36.62 -14.77
C PRO A 105 14.30 -35.31 -14.81
N LEU A 106 12.97 -35.38 -14.61
CA LEU A 106 12.04 -34.26 -14.79
C LEU A 106 12.56 -33.11 -13.92
N TYR A 107 13.43 -32.27 -14.49
CA TYR A 107 14.16 -31.28 -13.74
C TYR A 107 13.08 -30.30 -13.38
N CYS A 108 12.62 -30.40 -12.15
CA CYS A 108 11.53 -29.58 -11.67
C CYS A 108 12.07 -28.16 -11.72
N GLY A 109 11.75 -27.46 -12.82
CA GLY A 109 12.37 -26.19 -13.13
C GLY A 109 12.26 -25.27 -11.91
N PRO A 110 13.21 -24.34 -11.70
CA PRO A 110 13.21 -23.46 -10.53
C PRO A 110 11.82 -22.86 -10.24
N ARG A 111 11.06 -22.55 -11.29
CA ARG A 111 9.65 -22.13 -11.25
C ARG A 111 8.71 -23.13 -10.56
N LEU A 112 8.71 -24.41 -10.91
CA LEU A 112 7.81 -25.41 -10.31
C LEU A 112 8.11 -25.63 -8.81
N MET A 113 9.39 -25.59 -8.43
CA MET A 113 9.78 -25.61 -7.01
C MET A 113 9.26 -24.38 -6.24
N THR A 114 9.34 -23.18 -6.83
CA THR A 114 8.77 -21.98 -6.20
C THR A 114 7.24 -22.07 -6.07
N ILE A 115 6.54 -22.61 -7.07
CA ILE A 115 5.09 -22.81 -7.04
C ILE A 115 4.71 -23.75 -5.89
N ARG A 116 5.40 -24.89 -5.75
CA ARG A 116 5.15 -25.84 -4.64
C ARG A 116 5.38 -25.19 -3.27
N ARG A 117 6.45 -24.40 -3.11
CA ARG A 117 6.71 -23.63 -1.88
C ARG A 117 5.59 -22.63 -1.60
N LYS A 118 5.18 -21.82 -2.59
CA LYS A 118 4.09 -20.84 -2.45
C LYS A 118 2.76 -21.51 -2.13
N LYS A 119 2.43 -22.63 -2.80
CA LYS A 119 1.25 -23.46 -2.53
C LYS A 119 1.26 -23.94 -1.08
N MET A 120 2.36 -24.52 -0.63
CA MET A 120 2.47 -25.04 0.73
C MET A 120 2.38 -23.92 1.79
N LYS A 121 3.02 -22.76 1.54
CA LYS A 121 2.89 -21.57 2.41
C LYS A 121 1.45 -21.08 2.50
N LYS A 122 0.73 -20.99 1.36
CA LYS A 122 -0.70 -20.61 1.33
C LYS A 122 -1.57 -21.61 2.07
N HIS A 123 -1.37 -22.91 1.86
CA HIS A 123 -2.10 -23.98 2.53
C HIS A 123 -1.89 -23.92 4.06
N LYS A 124 -0.63 -23.85 4.52
CA LYS A 124 -0.31 -23.73 5.95
C LYS A 124 -0.86 -22.44 6.57
N ARG A 125 -0.83 -21.31 5.84
CA ARG A 125 -1.41 -20.04 6.30
C ARG A 125 -2.92 -20.15 6.50
N ARG A 126 -3.63 -20.72 5.54
CA ARG A 126 -5.09 -20.94 5.64
C ARG A 126 -5.43 -21.85 6.81
N ARG A 127 -4.76 -22.99 6.93
CA ARG A 127 -4.97 -23.93 8.05
C ARG A 127 -4.68 -23.29 9.42
N ARG A 128 -3.68 -22.41 9.52
CA ARG A 128 -3.41 -21.62 10.74
C ARG A 128 -4.53 -20.62 11.03
N TYR A 129 -4.99 -19.89 10.01
CA TYR A 129 -6.09 -18.94 10.15
C TYR A 129 -7.38 -19.63 10.63
N ASP A 130 -7.73 -20.77 10.04
CA ASP A 130 -8.94 -21.52 10.41
C ASP A 130 -8.84 -22.05 11.84
N ARG A 131 -7.66 -22.55 12.26
CA ARG A 131 -7.41 -23.01 13.63
C ARG A 131 -7.54 -21.88 14.65
N ASP A 132 -6.96 -20.72 14.34
CA ASP A 132 -6.87 -19.58 15.25
C ASP A 132 -7.95 -18.52 14.97
N TYR A 133 -9.03 -18.89 14.29
CA TYR A 133 -10.04 -17.96 13.75
C TYR A 133 -10.57 -16.99 14.80
N HIS A 134 -11.00 -17.51 15.97
CA HIS A 134 -11.54 -16.69 17.04
C HIS A 134 -10.51 -15.74 17.66
N LYS A 135 -9.22 -16.14 17.71
CA LYS A 135 -8.14 -15.27 18.17
C LYS A 135 -7.96 -14.08 17.23
N TYR A 136 -7.98 -14.33 15.92
CA TYR A 136 -7.94 -13.26 14.92
C TYR A 136 -9.16 -12.34 15.03
N GLN A 137 -10.37 -12.88 15.17
CA GLN A 137 -11.58 -12.05 15.30
C GLN A 137 -11.53 -11.16 16.54
N LYS A 138 -11.09 -11.69 17.69
CA LYS A 138 -10.87 -10.90 18.91
C LYS A 138 -9.88 -9.76 18.67
N PHE A 139 -8.75 -10.06 18.05
CA PHE A 139 -7.73 -9.06 17.72
C PHE A 139 -8.24 -7.99 16.74
N HIS A 140 -8.95 -8.38 15.67
CA HIS A 140 -9.53 -7.45 14.71
C HIS A 140 -10.58 -6.53 15.35
N ARG A 141 -11.42 -7.06 16.24
CA ARG A 141 -12.38 -6.27 17.01
C ARG A 141 -11.66 -5.25 17.90
N GLN A 142 -10.64 -5.68 18.65
CA GLN A 142 -9.84 -4.77 19.48
C GLN A 142 -9.13 -3.69 18.65
N LYS A 143 -8.59 -4.04 17.49
CA LYS A 143 -7.95 -3.08 16.57
C LYS A 143 -8.95 -2.02 16.10
N LYS A 144 -10.17 -2.42 15.71
CA LYS A 144 -11.25 -1.49 15.32
C LYS A 144 -11.67 -0.59 16.48
N LEU A 145 -11.86 -1.15 17.68
CA LEU A 145 -12.20 -0.37 18.87
C LEU A 145 -11.12 0.65 19.24
N LYS A 146 -9.84 0.28 19.12
CA LYS A 146 -8.73 1.21 19.37
C LYS A 146 -8.70 2.34 18.35
N ALA A 147 -8.94 2.05 17.07
CA ALA A 147 -9.01 3.06 16.02
C ALA A 147 -10.18 4.02 16.26
N GLU A 148 -11.36 3.50 16.60
CA GLU A 148 -12.54 4.29 16.95
C GLU A 148 -12.29 5.20 18.16
N LYS A 149 -11.69 4.67 19.23
CA LYS A 149 -11.34 5.48 20.42
C LYS A 149 -10.40 6.62 20.06
N LYS A 150 -9.38 6.35 19.24
CA LYS A 150 -8.45 7.39 18.77
C LYS A 150 -9.16 8.46 17.93
N PHE A 151 -10.06 8.04 17.05
CA PHE A 151 -10.86 8.97 16.26
C PHE A 151 -11.71 9.89 17.14
N ARG A 152 -12.44 9.32 18.12
CA ARG A 152 -13.23 10.11 19.08
C ARG A 152 -12.39 11.09 19.89
N GLN A 153 -11.20 10.66 20.32
CA GLN A 153 -10.26 11.54 21.03
C GLN A 153 -9.82 12.72 20.15
N GLN A 154 -9.51 12.47 18.87
CA GLN A 154 -9.15 13.54 17.94
C GLN A 154 -10.31 14.50 17.68
N MET A 155 -11.54 13.99 17.56
CA MET A 155 -12.72 14.84 17.37
C MET A 155 -13.02 15.68 18.62
N ALA A 156 -12.94 15.09 19.81
CA ALA A 156 -13.12 15.82 21.06
C ALA A 156 -12.06 16.91 21.24
N PHE A 157 -10.82 16.63 20.85
CA PHE A 157 -9.74 17.62 20.85
C PHE A 157 -10.05 18.79 19.90
N LEU A 158 -10.48 18.51 18.67
CA LEU A 158 -10.87 19.55 17.71
C LEU A 158 -12.03 20.41 18.21
N ILE A 159 -13.06 19.81 18.79
CA ILE A 159 -14.19 20.56 19.36
C ILE A 159 -13.71 21.46 20.50
N LYS A 160 -12.88 20.91 21.40
CA LYS A 160 -12.29 21.70 22.49
C LYS A 160 -11.45 22.86 21.97
N ASP A 161 -10.60 22.63 20.98
CA ASP A 161 -9.79 23.67 20.36
C ASP A 161 -10.67 24.77 19.75
N MET A 162 -11.80 24.40 19.14
CA MET A 162 -12.76 25.35 18.59
C MET A 162 -13.49 26.15 19.68
N GLU A 163 -13.84 25.52 20.80
CA GLU A 163 -14.49 26.17 21.95
C GLU A 163 -13.54 27.13 22.69
N GLU A 164 -12.26 26.74 22.81
CA GLU A 164 -11.21 27.53 23.48
C GLU A 164 -10.65 28.63 22.57
N PHE A 165 -10.94 28.61 21.27
CA PHE A 165 -10.42 29.57 20.30
C PHE A 165 -10.99 30.97 20.51
N ASN A 166 -10.17 31.87 21.06
CA ASN A 166 -10.46 33.30 21.12
C ASN A 166 -9.87 34.04 19.90
N PRO A 167 -10.70 34.59 18.98
CA PRO A 167 -10.21 35.23 17.76
C PRO A 167 -9.39 36.49 18.04
N LYS A 168 -9.71 37.23 19.11
CA LYS A 168 -9.00 38.47 19.45
C LYS A 168 -7.55 38.17 19.87
N ASP A 169 -7.38 37.14 20.68
CA ASP A 169 -6.05 36.72 21.14
C ASP A 169 -5.23 36.15 19.98
N PHE A 170 -5.86 35.40 19.07
CA PHE A 170 -5.21 34.89 17.87
C PHE A 170 -4.70 36.03 16.96
N VAL A 171 -5.52 37.06 16.71
CA VAL A 171 -5.13 38.23 15.91
C VAL A 171 -4.01 39.00 16.59
N ASN A 172 -4.12 39.25 17.90
CA ASN A 172 -3.07 39.94 18.66
C ASN A 172 -1.72 39.19 18.58
N GLN A 173 -1.72 37.87 18.83
CA GLN A 173 -0.52 37.04 18.71
C GLN A 173 0.05 37.05 17.28
N THR A 174 -0.81 37.09 16.26
CA THR A 174 -0.38 37.15 14.86
C THR A 174 0.27 38.50 14.54
N ILE A 175 -0.32 39.60 15.03
CA ILE A 175 0.26 40.94 14.89
C ILE A 175 1.59 41.04 15.65
N GLU A 176 1.67 40.50 16.86
CA GLU A 176 2.93 40.46 17.65
C GLU A 176 4.02 39.67 16.93
N LYS A 177 3.68 38.48 16.39
CA LYS A 177 4.61 37.69 15.58
C LYS A 177 5.05 38.42 14.30
N ALA A 178 4.15 39.17 13.67
CA ALA A 178 4.48 39.96 12.48
C ALA A 178 5.34 41.18 12.81
N LYS A 179 5.09 41.83 13.96
CA LYS A 179 5.89 42.94 14.50
C LYS A 179 7.24 42.51 15.06
N LEU A 180 7.42 41.22 15.33
CA LEU A 180 8.69 40.66 15.76
C LEU A 180 9.70 40.82 14.63
N GLU A 181 10.42 41.94 14.62
CA GLU A 181 11.56 42.13 13.74
C GLU A 181 12.67 41.16 14.14
N TRP A 182 13.19 40.40 13.16
CA TRP A 182 14.23 39.40 13.39
C TRP A 182 15.58 40.05 13.78
N ASN A 183 15.62 41.37 13.80
CA ASN A 183 16.78 42.21 14.11
C ASN A 183 17.04 42.33 15.62
N THR A 184 16.08 41.99 16.49
CA THR A 184 16.24 42.19 17.96
C THR A 184 17.16 41.18 18.65
N LYS A 185 17.71 40.18 17.92
CA LYS A 185 18.73 39.25 18.44
C LYS A 185 20.02 39.29 17.61
N LEU A 186 20.65 40.46 17.51
CA LEU A 186 22.09 40.47 17.20
C LEU A 186 22.82 39.66 18.28
N ALA A 187 23.79 38.84 17.87
CA ALA A 187 24.72 38.28 18.85
C ALA A 187 25.43 39.44 19.58
N PRO A 188 25.91 39.28 20.83
CA PRO A 188 26.66 40.33 21.54
C PRO A 188 27.84 40.89 20.73
N SER A 189 28.32 40.13 19.74
CA SER A 189 29.33 40.51 18.74
C SER A 189 28.87 41.45 17.61
N GLY A 190 27.60 41.82 17.52
CA GLY A 190 27.05 42.65 16.43
C GLY A 190 26.86 41.94 15.08
N LYS A 191 27.12 40.62 14.99
CA LYS A 191 26.88 39.83 13.78
C LYS A 191 25.41 39.40 13.69
N LYS A 192 24.85 39.36 12.46
CA LYS A 192 23.53 38.80 12.18
C LYS A 192 23.51 37.33 12.62
N LYS A 193 22.65 37.00 13.57
CA LYS A 193 22.43 35.62 13.99
C LYS A 193 21.44 35.00 13.00
N TYR A 194 21.96 34.27 12.02
CA TYR A 194 21.10 33.55 11.08
C TYR A 194 20.25 32.52 11.84
N PRO A 195 19.00 32.26 11.39
CA PRO A 195 18.17 31.24 12.01
C PRO A 195 18.88 29.89 11.87
N HIS A 196 19.39 29.37 12.96
CA HIS A 196 19.85 27.99 13.02
C HIS A 196 18.61 27.11 13.24
N TRP A 197 18.60 25.89 12.70
CA TRP A 197 17.48 24.94 12.85
C TRP A 197 17.13 24.63 14.33
N SER A 198 18.06 24.86 15.25
CA SER A 198 17.90 24.72 16.71
C SER A 198 17.24 25.92 17.39
N GLN A 199 16.96 27.00 16.64
CA GLN A 199 16.24 28.19 17.12
C GLN A 199 14.77 28.17 16.68
N LEU A 200 14.43 27.40 15.64
CA LEU A 200 13.07 27.22 15.14
C LEU A 200 12.26 26.19 15.94
N MET A 201 12.95 25.26 16.58
CA MET A 201 12.36 24.17 17.34
C MET A 201 13.23 23.93 18.56
N SER A 202 12.61 23.84 19.74
CA SER A 202 13.38 23.57 20.95
C SER A 202 13.95 22.14 20.91
N ILE A 203 15.04 21.87 21.62
CA ILE A 203 15.63 20.52 21.68
C ILE A 203 14.58 19.53 22.20
N GLU A 204 13.77 19.96 23.14
CA GLU A 204 12.66 19.21 23.71
C GLU A 204 11.60 18.88 22.65
N GLU A 205 11.24 19.84 21.79
CA GLU A 205 10.32 19.59 20.66
C GLU A 205 10.92 18.63 19.62
N LEU A 206 12.22 18.75 19.32
CA LEU A 206 12.92 17.87 18.38
C LEU A 206 12.94 16.40 18.84
N TYR A 207 13.14 16.19 20.14
CA TYR A 207 13.23 14.86 20.74
C TYR A 207 11.91 14.39 21.39
N GLY A 208 10.85 15.21 21.35
CA GLY A 208 9.55 14.91 21.95
C GLY A 208 9.60 14.75 23.47
N ILE A 209 10.51 15.47 24.14
CA ILE A 209 10.73 15.43 25.59
C ILE A 209 9.83 16.49 26.26
N GLU A 210 9.30 16.20 27.43
CA GLU A 210 8.56 17.20 28.22
C GLU A 210 9.49 18.35 28.65
N LYS A 211 9.01 19.61 28.59
CA LYS A 211 9.79 20.83 28.89
C LYS A 211 10.43 20.84 30.29
N ASN A 212 9.92 20.03 31.21
CA ASN A 212 10.39 19.96 32.60
C ASN A 212 11.40 18.83 32.84
N SER A 213 11.75 18.04 31.81
CA SER A 213 12.75 16.99 31.93
C SER A 213 14.15 17.59 31.90
N TYR A 214 14.90 17.44 33.00
CA TYR A 214 16.27 17.92 33.10
C TYR A 214 17.18 17.14 32.16
N ILE A 215 17.69 17.79 31.12
CA ILE A 215 18.76 17.26 30.27
C ILE A 215 20.09 17.63 30.92
N ASP A 216 20.76 16.64 31.50
CA ASP A 216 22.13 16.82 31.98
C ASP A 216 23.07 17.01 30.80
N LYS A 217 23.52 18.26 30.58
CA LYS A 217 24.45 18.61 29.51
C LYS A 217 25.84 17.97 29.71
N ASN A 218 26.12 17.50 30.92
CA ASN A 218 27.37 16.83 31.25
C ASN A 218 27.28 15.30 31.09
N TYR A 219 26.11 14.77 30.70
CA TYR A 219 25.93 13.34 30.51
C TYR A 219 26.81 12.82 29.37
N GLY A 220 27.69 11.85 29.68
CA GLY A 220 28.66 11.29 28.73
C GLY A 220 29.99 12.03 28.66
N TYR A 221 30.15 13.18 29.34
CA TYR A 221 31.48 13.72 29.58
C TYR A 221 32.20 12.86 30.63
N PRO A 222 33.51 12.63 30.49
CA PRO A 222 34.27 11.88 31.49
C PRO A 222 34.20 12.59 32.85
N GLY A 223 33.94 11.83 33.91
CA GLY A 223 34.15 12.29 35.29
C GLY A 223 35.62 12.63 35.56
N GLU A 224 35.95 13.09 36.76
CA GLU A 224 37.32 13.52 37.09
C GLU A 224 38.37 12.44 36.84
N GLU A 225 38.08 11.20 37.22
CA GLU A 225 38.94 10.04 36.96
C GLU A 225 39.06 9.72 35.45
N GLY A 226 37.94 9.80 34.73
CA GLY A 226 37.91 9.58 33.28
C GLY A 226 38.69 10.63 32.50
N LYS A 227 38.71 11.89 32.97
CA LYS A 227 39.52 12.96 32.38
C LYS A 227 41.01 12.66 32.50
N GLN A 228 41.46 12.20 33.67
CA GLN A 228 42.86 11.82 33.90
C GLN A 228 43.28 10.65 32.99
N GLN A 229 42.42 9.65 32.84
CA GLN A 229 42.69 8.52 31.96
C GLN A 229 42.74 8.94 30.48
N LEU A 230 41.86 9.87 30.05
CA LEU A 230 41.85 10.39 28.69
C LEU A 230 43.10 11.23 28.40
N ASP A 231 43.55 12.04 29.37
CA ASP A 231 44.81 12.80 29.27
C ASP A 231 46.03 11.88 29.23
N HIS A 232 46.02 10.78 29.98
CA HIS A 232 47.04 9.75 29.91
C HIS A 232 47.09 9.12 28.51
N LEU A 233 45.95 8.64 28.01
CA LEU A 233 45.85 8.04 26.67
C LEU A 233 46.24 9.04 25.56
N ARG A 234 45.90 10.31 25.72
CA ARG A 234 46.30 11.38 24.79
C ARG A 234 47.82 11.56 24.80
N LYS A 235 48.46 11.58 25.97
CA LYS A 235 49.93 11.65 26.09
C LYS A 235 50.61 10.43 25.49
N GLU A 236 50.08 9.22 25.74
CA GLU A 236 50.59 7.98 25.13
C GLU A 236 50.45 7.98 23.62
N TYR A 237 49.29 8.40 23.10
CA TYR A 237 49.05 8.51 21.66
C TYR A 237 50.03 9.49 21.01
N ILE A 238 50.20 10.68 21.59
CA ILE A 238 51.17 11.66 21.09
C ILE A 238 52.57 11.05 21.11
N LYS A 239 53.01 10.47 22.22
CA LYS A 239 54.34 9.84 22.34
C LYS A 239 54.57 8.74 21.30
N LYS A 240 53.53 7.97 20.96
CA LYS A 240 53.62 6.83 20.04
C LYS A 240 53.54 7.22 18.56
N TYR A 241 52.79 8.28 18.23
CA TYR A 241 52.45 8.61 16.84
C TYR A 241 52.96 9.97 16.36
N THR A 242 53.42 10.85 17.24
CA THR A 242 54.20 12.02 16.80
C THR A 242 55.64 11.57 16.55
N LYS A 243 56.01 11.48 15.26
CA LYS A 243 57.41 11.32 14.86
C LYS A 243 58.21 12.51 15.37
N LYS A 244 59.32 12.25 16.08
CA LYS A 244 60.42 13.21 16.19
C LYS A 244 61.12 13.34 14.85
#